data_AF-A0A0G4MFF3-F1
#
_entry.id   AF-A0A0G4MFF3-F1
#
_cell.length_a   1.000
_cell.length_b   1.000
_cell.length_c   1.000
_cell.angle_alpha   90.00
_cell.angle_beta   90.00
_cell.angle_gamma   90.00
#
_symmetry.space_group_name_H-M   'P 1'
#
loop_
_entity.id
_entity.type
_entity.pdbx_description
1 polymer ?
#
loop_
_entity_poly.entity_id
_entity_poly.type
_entity_poly.pdbx_seq_one_letter_code
_entity_poly.pdbx_strand_id
1 'polypeptide(L)'
;MLLAATLAGVGFGNAGVHLCHGMSYPLSGQNPAKYVHAGYDVPHPLIPHGVSVAVTAPTVFRFTGPSNPERHLAAAEAFGVDISRVRKEDAGAVLGDALAKFLADLGDQPAGIGALGFKSEDIDALVEGTLPQRRVLMLAPG
;
A
#
# COMPACT_ATOMS: atom_id res chain seq x y z
N MET A 1 2.01 -5.68 -18.13
CA MET A 1 2.26 -6.01 -16.71
C MET A 1 3.64 -6.61 -16.44
N LEU A 2 4.08 -7.66 -17.15
CA LEU A 2 5.38 -8.31 -16.88
C LEU A 2 6.58 -7.35 -16.82
N LEU A 3 6.78 -6.53 -17.87
CA LEU A 3 7.87 -5.55 -17.89
C LEU A 3 7.81 -4.57 -16.71
N ALA A 4 6.63 -4.05 -16.39
CA ALA A 4 6.46 -3.12 -15.27
C ALA A 4 6.82 -3.77 -13.93
N ALA A 5 6.38 -5.02 -13.69
CA ALA A 5 6.72 -5.76 -12.50
C ALA A 5 8.24 -6.05 -12.40
N THR A 6 8.89 -6.38 -13.52
CA THR A 6 10.35 -6.56 -13.57
C THR A 6 11.08 -5.27 -13.21
N LEU A 7 10.70 -4.14 -13.81
CA LEU A 7 11.31 -2.84 -13.53
C LEU A 7 11.09 -2.41 -12.08
N ALA A 8 9.89 -2.63 -11.53
CA ALA A 8 9.62 -2.41 -10.12
C ALA A 8 10.54 -3.25 -9.22
N GLY A 9 10.73 -4.54 -9.55
CA GLY A 9 11.63 -5.45 -8.86
C GLY A 9 13.08 -4.96 -8.82
N VAL A 10 13.59 -4.49 -9.95
CA VAL A 10 14.94 -3.90 -10.03
C VAL A 10 15.03 -2.62 -9.18
N GLY A 11 13.98 -1.79 -9.20
CA GLY A 11 13.92 -0.56 -8.41
C GLY A 11 13.94 -0.83 -6.90
N PHE A 12 12.92 -1.51 -6.37
CA PHE A 12 12.82 -1.73 -4.92
C PHE A 12 13.92 -2.66 -4.38
N GLY A 13 14.47 -3.54 -5.22
CA GLY A 13 15.60 -4.40 -4.85
C GLY A 13 16.86 -3.61 -4.44
N ASN A 14 17.00 -2.36 -4.92
CA ASN A 14 18.12 -1.47 -4.61
C ASN A 14 17.72 -0.29 -3.73
N ALA A 15 16.50 0.22 -3.87
CA ALA A 15 16.04 1.42 -3.17
C ALA A 15 15.23 1.14 -1.89
N GLY A 16 14.79 -0.10 -1.68
CA GLY A 16 13.86 -0.44 -0.61
C GLY A 16 12.39 -0.22 -0.98
N VAL A 17 11.52 -0.23 0.03
CA VAL A 17 10.06 -0.26 -0.09
C VAL A 17 9.40 0.72 0.89
N HIS A 18 8.08 0.92 0.77
CA HIS A 18 7.30 1.78 1.68
C HIS A 18 6.72 1.02 2.90
N LEU A 19 6.21 1.80 3.86
CA LEU A 19 5.56 1.33 5.10
C LEU A 19 4.47 0.28 4.88
N CYS A 20 3.73 0.36 3.76
CA CYS A 20 2.72 -0.63 3.36
C CYS A 20 3.27 -2.06 3.30
N HIS A 21 4.55 -2.26 2.98
CA HIS A 21 5.18 -3.59 3.03
C HIS A 21 5.35 -4.10 4.45
N GLY A 22 5.78 -3.25 5.40
CA GLY A 22 5.87 -3.63 6.81
C GLY A 22 4.51 -3.97 7.40
N MET A 23 3.49 -3.16 7.10
CA MET A 23 2.12 -3.37 7.54
C MET A 23 1.48 -4.62 6.93
N SER A 24 1.93 -5.06 5.75
CA SER A 24 1.37 -6.22 5.06
C SER A 24 1.54 -7.54 5.84
N TYR A 25 2.59 -7.66 6.66
CA TYR A 25 2.89 -8.88 7.40
C TYR A 25 1.80 -9.21 8.44
N PRO A 26 1.46 -8.32 9.40
CA PRO A 26 0.37 -8.59 10.32
C PRO A 26 -1.00 -8.64 9.62
N LEU A 27 -1.22 -7.85 8.57
CA LEU A 27 -2.49 -7.89 7.83
C LEU A 27 -2.72 -9.27 7.18
N SER A 28 -1.73 -9.78 6.45
CA SER A 28 -1.83 -11.10 5.83
C SER A 28 -1.82 -12.23 6.84
N GLY A 29 -1.07 -12.09 7.95
CA GLY A 29 -0.92 -13.13 8.96
C GLY A 29 -2.14 -13.31 9.88
N GLN A 30 -2.83 -12.22 10.25
CA GLN A 30 -3.93 -12.29 11.21
C GLN A 30 -5.26 -12.70 10.57
N ASN A 31 -5.57 -12.19 9.36
CA ASN A 31 -6.76 -12.51 8.56
C ASN A 31 -8.05 -12.82 9.36
N PRO A 32 -8.55 -11.86 10.17
CA PRO A 32 -9.62 -12.13 11.15
C PRO A 32 -10.95 -12.53 10.52
N ALA A 33 -11.28 -12.00 9.34
CA ALA A 33 -12.50 -12.36 8.61
C ALA A 33 -12.40 -13.66 7.80
N LYS A 34 -11.25 -14.36 7.83
CA LYS A 34 -11.01 -15.52 6.94
C LYS A 34 -11.28 -15.16 5.47
N TYR A 35 -10.72 -14.03 5.04
CA TYR A 35 -10.84 -13.52 3.68
C TYR A 35 -10.29 -14.54 2.66
N VAL A 36 -10.98 -14.69 1.54
CA VAL A 36 -10.56 -15.49 0.39
C VAL A 36 -10.55 -14.56 -0.82
N HIS A 37 -9.38 -14.32 -1.39
CA HIS A 37 -9.28 -13.48 -2.57
C HIS A 37 -9.70 -14.24 -3.83
N ALA A 38 -10.49 -13.60 -4.69
CA ALA A 38 -10.89 -14.18 -5.97
C ALA A 38 -9.64 -14.49 -6.84
N GLY A 39 -9.68 -15.59 -7.59
CA GLY A 39 -8.59 -16.00 -8.48
C GLY A 39 -7.45 -16.77 -7.82
N TYR A 40 -7.45 -16.95 -6.49
CA TYR A 40 -6.51 -17.82 -5.79
C TYR A 40 -7.13 -19.20 -5.54
N ASP A 41 -6.58 -20.24 -6.18
CA ASP A 41 -7.01 -21.64 -5.99
C ASP A 41 -6.21 -22.30 -4.86
N VAL A 42 -6.59 -22.00 -3.62
CA VAL A 42 -5.95 -22.55 -2.41
C VAL A 42 -7.00 -23.03 -1.41
N PRO A 43 -6.73 -24.10 -0.63
CA PRO A 43 -7.73 -24.72 0.24
C PRO A 43 -8.00 -23.94 1.55
N HIS A 44 -7.42 -22.76 1.73
CA HIS A 44 -7.51 -21.99 2.97
C HIS A 44 -7.71 -20.49 2.70
N PRO A 45 -8.33 -19.75 3.64
CA PRO A 45 -8.40 -18.29 3.60
C PRO A 45 -7.03 -17.65 3.47
N LEU A 46 -6.92 -16.66 2.58
CA LEU A 46 -5.70 -15.96 2.27
C LEU A 46 -6.00 -14.51 1.96
N ILE A 47 -5.31 -13.60 2.65
CA ILE A 47 -5.10 -12.21 2.19
C ILE A 47 -3.75 -12.21 1.46
N PRO A 48 -3.74 -12.18 0.12
CA PRO A 48 -2.49 -12.18 -0.64
C PRO A 48 -1.64 -10.96 -0.27
N HIS A 49 -0.32 -11.13 -0.24
CA HIS A 49 0.61 -10.05 0.09
C HIS A 49 0.38 -8.78 -0.77
N GLY A 50 0.12 -8.96 -2.07
CA GLY A 50 -0.19 -7.83 -2.96
C GLY A 50 -1.43 -7.05 -2.52
N VAL A 51 -2.46 -7.72 -2.03
CA VAL A 51 -3.71 -7.10 -1.54
C VAL A 51 -3.46 -6.36 -0.23
N SER A 52 -2.70 -6.94 0.71
CA SER A 52 -2.38 -6.28 1.98
C SER A 52 -1.44 -5.07 1.83
N VAL A 53 -0.55 -5.09 0.86
CA VAL A 53 0.24 -3.91 0.46
C VAL A 53 -0.64 -2.85 -0.20
N ALA A 54 -1.46 -3.25 -1.17
CA ALA A 54 -2.29 -2.33 -1.96
C ALA A 54 -3.31 -1.58 -1.09
N VAL A 55 -4.02 -2.29 -0.21
CA VAL A 55 -5.11 -1.73 0.59
C VAL A 55 -4.67 -0.60 1.54
N THR A 56 -3.40 -0.61 1.96
CA THR A 56 -2.82 0.43 2.83
C THR A 56 -2.10 1.54 2.07
N ALA A 57 -1.78 1.32 0.79
CA ALA A 57 -0.96 2.24 0.01
C ALA A 57 -1.54 3.67 -0.05
N PRO A 58 -2.83 3.92 -0.34
CA PRO A 58 -3.37 5.28 -0.38
C PRO A 58 -3.10 6.09 0.90
N THR A 59 -3.33 5.49 2.07
CA THR A 59 -3.11 6.14 3.36
C THR A 59 -1.61 6.30 3.67
N VAL A 60 -0.79 5.32 3.33
CA VAL A 60 0.67 5.41 3.51
C VAL A 60 1.25 6.54 2.66
N PHE A 61 0.87 6.68 1.39
CA PHE A 61 1.37 7.75 0.52
C PHE A 61 0.84 9.13 0.91
N ARG A 62 -0.34 9.22 1.53
CA ARG A 62 -0.80 10.45 2.21
C ARG A 62 0.12 10.84 3.35
N PHE A 63 0.46 9.87 4.21
CA PHE A 63 1.34 10.08 5.36
C PHE A 63 2.76 10.45 4.96
N THR A 64 3.33 9.81 3.93
CA THR A 64 4.71 10.05 3.49
C THR A 64 4.86 11.25 2.55
N GLY A 65 3.78 11.91 2.14
CA GLY A 65 3.83 13.06 1.23
C GLY A 65 4.90 14.10 1.56
N PRO A 66 5.02 14.56 2.82
CA PRO A 66 6.02 15.54 3.23
C PRO A 66 7.48 15.08 3.08
N SER A 67 7.76 13.77 3.00
CA SER A 67 9.13 13.25 2.93
C SER A 67 9.82 13.61 1.60
N ASN A 68 9.05 13.64 0.51
CA ASN A 68 9.51 14.07 -0.81
C ASN A 68 8.32 14.40 -1.71
N PRO A 69 7.76 15.62 -1.61
CA PRO A 69 6.59 16.03 -2.39
C PRO A 69 6.79 15.87 -3.90
N GLU A 70 7.96 16.21 -4.42
CA GLU A 70 8.26 16.15 -5.84
C GLU A 70 8.18 14.73 -6.39
N ARG A 71 8.70 13.74 -5.65
CA ARG A 71 8.57 12.32 -6.04
C ARG A 71 7.14 11.82 -5.94
N HIS A 72 6.35 12.31 -4.98
CA HIS A 72 4.93 11.95 -4.89
C HIS A 72 4.13 12.53 -6.07
N LEU A 73 4.40 13.77 -6.47
CA LEU A 73 3.77 14.38 -7.65
C LEU A 73 4.19 13.67 -8.94
N ALA A 74 5.47 13.32 -9.10
CA ALA A 74 5.92 12.54 -10.26
C ALA A 74 5.22 11.17 -10.35
N ALA A 75 5.00 10.50 -9.21
CA ALA A 75 4.21 9.27 -9.18
C ALA A 75 2.74 9.53 -9.53
N ALA A 76 2.13 10.61 -9.04
CA ALA A 76 0.75 10.96 -9.37
C ALA A 76 0.56 11.26 -10.86
N GLU A 77 1.52 11.94 -11.48
CA GLU A 77 1.56 12.18 -12.93
C GLU A 77 1.61 10.86 -13.72
N ALA A 78 2.38 9.87 -13.25
CA ALA A 78 2.41 8.54 -13.85
C ALA A 78 1.05 7.79 -13.75
N PHE A 79 0.19 8.17 -12.79
CA PHE A 79 -1.21 7.73 -12.71
C PHE A 79 -2.18 8.59 -13.53
N GLY A 80 -1.68 9.55 -14.32
CA GLY A 80 -2.46 10.40 -15.22
C GLY A 80 -3.04 11.65 -14.56
N VAL A 81 -2.55 12.04 -13.38
CA VAL A 81 -2.98 13.28 -12.72
C VAL A 81 -2.24 14.49 -13.29
N ASP A 82 -2.95 15.58 -13.60
CA ASP A 82 -2.33 16.87 -13.92
C ASP A 82 -1.78 17.52 -12.64
N ILE A 83 -0.45 17.57 -12.55
CA ILE A 83 0.26 18.13 -11.38
C ILE A 83 0.70 19.59 -11.56
N SER A 84 0.39 20.23 -12.70
CA SER A 84 0.92 21.56 -13.07
C SER A 84 0.57 22.69 -12.09
N ARG A 85 -0.50 22.51 -11.30
CA ARG A 85 -1.00 23.48 -10.32
C ARG A 85 -1.13 22.90 -8.91
N VAL A 86 -0.58 21.71 -8.67
CA VAL A 86 -0.64 21.07 -7.36
C VAL A 86 0.44 21.68 -6.46
N ARG A 87 0.05 22.10 -5.25
CA ARG A 87 0.99 22.58 -4.25
C ARG A 87 1.73 21.40 -3.63
N LYS A 88 2.98 21.59 -3.23
CA LYS A 88 3.80 20.49 -2.67
C LYS A 88 3.19 19.90 -1.41
N GLU A 89 2.51 20.71 -0.61
CA GLU A 89 1.86 20.29 0.63
C GLU A 89 0.71 19.30 0.37
N ASP A 90 0.12 19.35 -0.82
CA ASP A 90 -0.99 18.48 -1.25
C ASP A 90 -0.49 17.19 -1.92
N ALA A 91 0.82 17.03 -2.15
CA ALA A 91 1.38 15.93 -2.95
C ALA A 91 1.00 14.53 -2.44
N GLY A 92 1.04 14.32 -1.13
CA GLY A 92 0.62 13.05 -0.52
C GLY A 92 -0.88 12.78 -0.69
N ALA A 93 -1.71 13.82 -0.56
CA ALA A 93 -3.15 13.71 -0.77
C ALA A 93 -3.47 13.33 -2.22
N VAL A 94 -2.86 14.03 -3.17
CA VAL A 94 -3.06 13.80 -4.61
C VAL A 94 -2.64 12.40 -5.03
N LEU A 95 -1.45 11.93 -4.61
CA LEU A 95 -1.03 10.56 -4.92
C LEU A 95 -1.92 9.51 -4.24
N GLY A 96 -2.30 9.75 -2.98
CA GLY A 96 -3.21 8.86 -2.25
C GLY A 96 -4.55 8.70 -2.96
N ASP A 97 -5.14 9.80 -3.45
CA ASP A 97 -6.38 9.77 -4.23
C ASP A 97 -6.22 9.06 -5.58
N ALA A 98 -5.12 9.29 -6.29
CA ALA A 98 -4.83 8.61 -7.54
C ALA A 98 -4.74 7.09 -7.35
N LEU A 99 -4.05 6.64 -6.29
CA LEU A 99 -3.95 5.23 -5.92
C LEU A 99 -5.31 4.63 -5.52
N ALA A 100 -6.08 5.34 -4.69
CA ALA A 100 -7.41 4.89 -4.27
C ALA A 100 -8.33 4.72 -5.48
N LYS A 101 -8.32 5.67 -6.42
CA LYS A 101 -9.06 5.58 -7.68
C LYS A 101 -8.59 4.39 -8.51
N PHE A 102 -7.28 4.23 -8.72
CA PHE A 102 -6.74 3.12 -9.48
C PHE A 102 -7.16 1.75 -8.92
N LEU A 103 -7.09 1.57 -7.59
CA LEU A 103 -7.50 0.34 -6.92
C LEU A 103 -9.00 0.08 -7.03
N ALA A 104 -9.82 1.13 -6.94
CA ALA A 104 -11.26 1.02 -7.15
C ALA A 104 -11.59 0.61 -8.60
N ASP A 105 -10.90 1.18 -9.59
CA ASP A 105 -11.10 0.88 -11.01
C ASP A 105 -10.68 -0.56 -11.38
N LEU A 106 -9.79 -1.21 -10.60
CA LEU A 106 -9.46 -2.64 -10.75
C LEU A 106 -10.64 -3.57 -10.37
N GLY A 107 -11.52 -3.12 -9.47
CA GLY A 107 -12.80 -3.77 -9.15
C GLY A 107 -12.76 -4.96 -8.18
N ASP A 108 -11.60 -5.56 -7.93
CA ASP A 108 -11.45 -6.73 -7.04
C ASP A 108 -10.74 -6.43 -5.71
N GLN A 109 -10.36 -5.17 -5.49
CA GLN A 109 -9.59 -4.75 -4.32
C GLN A 109 -10.50 -4.36 -3.14
N PRO A 110 -10.17 -4.77 -1.90
CA PRO A 110 -10.91 -4.37 -0.70
C PRO A 110 -10.78 -2.87 -0.44
N ALA A 111 -11.88 -2.22 -0.07
CA ALA A 111 -11.91 -0.81 0.30
C ALA A 111 -11.45 -0.61 1.76
N GLY A 112 -10.14 -0.69 1.99
CA GLY A 112 -9.53 -0.55 3.31
C GLY A 112 -9.50 -1.85 4.12
N ILE A 113 -8.75 -1.84 5.23
CA ILE A 113 -8.55 -3.05 6.06
C ILE A 113 -9.81 -3.47 6.82
N GLY A 114 -10.79 -2.59 6.99
CA GLY A 114 -12.10 -2.94 7.54
C GLY A 114 -12.85 -3.96 6.66
N ALA A 115 -12.69 -3.89 5.34
CA ALA A 115 -13.24 -4.88 4.40
C ALA A 115 -12.53 -6.25 4.51
N LEU A 116 -11.37 -6.30 5.18
CA LEU A 116 -10.64 -7.53 5.52
C LEU A 116 -10.98 -8.03 6.95
N GLY A 117 -11.92 -7.38 7.64
CA GLY A 117 -12.40 -7.77 8.96
C GLY A 117 -11.69 -7.11 10.15
N PHE A 118 -10.72 -6.24 9.91
CA PHE A 118 -10.02 -5.54 11.00
C PHE A 118 -10.89 -4.45 11.62
N LYS A 119 -10.76 -4.29 12.94
CA LYS A 119 -11.45 -3.30 13.76
C LYS A 119 -10.44 -2.41 14.50
N SER A 120 -10.93 -1.36 15.13
CA SER A 120 -10.09 -0.47 15.94
C SER A 120 -9.43 -1.20 17.12
N GLU A 121 -10.06 -2.26 17.63
CA GLU A 121 -9.51 -3.13 18.68
C GLU A 121 -8.24 -3.87 18.24
N ASP A 122 -8.04 -4.09 16.93
CA ASP A 122 -6.90 -4.82 16.38
C ASP A 122 -5.66 -3.91 16.19
N ILE A 123 -5.77 -2.60 16.41
CA ILE A 123 -4.70 -1.62 16.11
C ILE A 123 -3.42 -1.98 16.87
N ASP A 124 -3.51 -2.27 18.17
CA ASP A 124 -2.32 -2.58 18.98
C ASP A 124 -1.60 -3.83 18.44
N ALA A 125 -2.35 -4.88 18.12
CA ALA A 125 -1.79 -6.11 17.54
C ALA A 125 -1.18 -5.87 16.15
N LEU A 126 -1.78 -5.01 15.33
CA LEU A 126 -1.24 -4.63 14.02
C LEU A 126 0.07 -3.84 14.16
N VAL A 127 0.16 -2.94 15.13
CA VAL A 127 1.40 -2.19 15.43
C VAL A 127 2.49 -3.14 15.92
N GLU A 128 2.17 -4.00 16.89
CA GLU A 128 3.11 -5.00 17.42
C GLU A 128 3.64 -5.95 16.33
N GLY A 129 2.81 -6.33 15.35
CA GLY A 129 3.26 -7.15 14.22
C GLY A 129 4.04 -6.37 13.15
N THR A 130 3.83 -5.05 13.05
CA THR A 130 4.50 -4.18 12.08
C THR A 130 5.90 -3.79 12.53
N LEU A 131 6.09 -3.37 13.79
CA LEU A 131 7.37 -2.84 14.29
C LEU A 131 8.59 -3.78 14.15
N PRO A 132 8.45 -5.12 14.30
CA PRO A 132 9.54 -6.06 14.07
C PRO A 132 10.03 -6.12 12.62
N GLN A 133 9.27 -5.62 11.64
CA GLN A 133 9.62 -5.62 10.22
C GLN A 133 10.69 -4.57 9.87
N ARG A 134 11.74 -4.47 10.70
CA ARG A 134 12.77 -3.43 10.70
C ARG A 134 13.39 -3.22 9.32
N ARG A 135 13.67 -4.29 8.57
CA ARG A 135 14.28 -4.17 7.24
C ARG A 135 13.46 -3.32 6.28
N VAL A 136 12.14 -3.51 6.24
CA VAL A 136 11.26 -2.77 5.32
C VAL A 136 10.84 -1.42 5.90
N LEU A 137 10.76 -1.30 7.23
CA LEU A 137 10.46 -0.03 7.89
C LEU A 137 11.60 0.99 7.78
N MET A 138 12.84 0.57 7.98
CA MET A 138 14.01 1.46 7.94
C MET A 138 14.34 1.96 6.54
N LEU A 139 13.76 1.36 5.51
CA LEU A 139 13.92 1.76 4.11
C LEU A 139 12.73 2.58 3.60
N ALA A 140 11.64 2.67 4.38
CA ALA A 140 10.51 3.49 4.02
C ALA A 140 10.88 4.97 4.21
N PRO A 141 10.45 5.87 3.30
CA PRO A 141 10.69 7.29 3.48
C PRO A 141 9.86 7.82 4.65
N GLY A 142 10.53 8.49 5.58
CA GLY A 142 9.96 9.01 6.83
C GLY A 142 11.04 9.32 7.85
#